data_AF-A0A5E4Q0L5-F1
#
_entry.id   AF-A0A5E4Q0L5-F1
#
_cell.length_a   1.000
_cell.length_b   1.000
_cell.length_c   1.000
_cell.angle_alpha   90.00
_cell.angle_beta   90.00
_cell.angle_gamma   90.00
#
_symmetry.space_group_name_H-M   'P 1'
#
loop_
_entity.id
_entity.type
_entity.pdbx_description
1 polymer ?
#
loop_
_entity_poly.entity_id
_entity_poly.type
_entity_poly.pdbx_seq_one_letter_code
_entity_poly.pdbx_strand_id
1 'polypeptide(L)'
;MGYGKRITFKPDSLNAPNNYFWSDSHPEGVGMEVRAIHPDMKFYITGNEGLVIGEAVVFRADLPQVEKKTEYVDVPGQRGPAVEKHVQVDVTCHVKLATTGGGSADSEVHLMKVSGTALVRKDPSQPIAKLVKLYNVGLDSQLNLLFAHSQTELTFHPLP
;
A
#
# COMPACT_ATOMS: atom_id res chain seq x y z
N MET A 1 -7.63 24.50 17.24
CA MET A 1 -6.36 25.02 16.73
C MET A 1 -5.59 23.85 16.15
N GLY A 2 -5.37 23.83 14.84
CA GLY A 2 -4.61 22.77 14.16
C GLY A 2 -3.11 23.02 14.31
N TYR A 3 -2.36 21.99 14.73
CA TYR A 3 -0.91 22.10 14.91
C TYR A 3 -0.21 21.87 13.57
N GLY A 4 -0.11 22.92 12.75
CA GLY A 4 0.75 22.91 11.58
C GLY A 4 2.20 22.73 12.00
N LYS A 5 2.88 21.70 11.48
CA LYS A 5 4.29 21.45 11.77
C LYS A 5 5.14 22.11 10.69
N ARG A 6 6.15 22.89 11.12
CA ARG A 6 7.22 23.34 10.22
C ARG A 6 8.13 22.17 9.91
N ILE A 7 8.20 21.76 8.65
CA ILE A 7 9.08 20.69 8.18
C ILE A 7 10.26 21.35 7.48
N THR A 8 11.45 21.26 8.09
CA THR A 8 12.71 21.80 7.53
C THR A 8 13.49 20.68 6.85
N PHE A 9 13.84 20.88 5.59
CA PHE A 9 14.68 19.96 4.82
C PHE A 9 16.11 20.44 4.91
N LYS A 10 17.06 19.55 5.29
CA LYS A 10 18.52 19.81 5.36
C LYS A 10 18.88 21.28 5.64
N PRO A 11 18.82 21.76 6.90
CA PRO A 11 18.92 23.18 7.21
C PRO A 11 20.27 23.78 6.79
N ASP A 12 20.22 24.93 6.11
CA ASP A 12 21.41 25.73 5.79
C ASP A 12 21.83 26.63 6.97
N SER A 13 20.98 26.78 7.99
CA SER A 13 21.29 27.45 9.25
C SER A 13 20.53 26.82 10.43
N LEU A 14 21.12 26.88 11.64
CA LEU A 14 20.56 26.22 12.83
C LEU A 14 19.25 26.85 13.33
N ASN A 15 19.08 28.16 13.14
CA ASN A 15 18.00 28.93 13.80
C ASN A 15 17.02 29.60 12.82
N ALA A 16 17.43 29.87 11.58
CA ALA A 16 16.61 30.48 10.55
C ALA A 16 16.84 29.81 9.19
N PRO A 17 16.58 28.49 9.07
CA PRO A 17 16.65 27.82 7.78
C PRO A 17 15.54 28.39 6.88
N ASN A 18 15.82 28.61 5.60
CA ASN A 18 14.81 29.07 4.62
C ASN A 18 14.20 27.92 3.82
N ASN A 19 14.69 26.70 4.00
CA ASN A 19 14.27 25.49 3.32
C ASN A 19 13.28 24.67 4.16
N TYR A 20 12.13 25.28 4.43
CA TYR A 20 11.02 24.62 5.12
C TYR A 20 9.71 24.89 4.41
N PHE A 21 8.71 24.06 4.67
CA PHE A 21 7.32 24.44 4.46
C PHE A 21 6.48 24.13 5.71
N TRP A 22 5.30 24.75 5.76
CA TRP A 22 4.32 24.52 6.80
C TRP A 22 3.38 23.39 6.38
N SER A 23 3.17 22.37 7.21
CA SER A 23 2.03 21.47 6.97
C SER A 23 0.74 22.28 6.99
N ASP A 24 -0.21 21.87 6.14
CA ASP A 24 -1.68 22.12 6.05
C ASP A 24 -2.43 23.17 6.91
N SER A 25 -1.88 23.64 8.04
CA SER A 25 -2.45 24.63 8.95
C SER A 25 -1.98 26.07 8.71
N HIS A 26 -1.19 26.33 7.66
CA HIS A 26 -0.84 27.68 7.18
C HIS A 26 -1.57 27.96 5.85
N PRO A 27 -1.94 29.21 5.53
CA PRO A 27 -2.60 29.53 4.26
C PRO A 27 -1.80 29.09 3.01
N GLU A 28 -0.47 29.07 3.12
CA GLU A 28 0.44 28.53 2.08
C GLU A 28 1.01 27.15 2.44
N GLY A 29 0.40 26.46 3.39
CA GLY A 29 0.82 25.14 3.84
C GLY A 29 0.46 24.06 2.83
N VAL A 30 1.28 22.99 2.77
CA VAL A 30 1.05 21.85 1.89
C VAL A 30 0.40 20.72 2.68
N GLY A 31 -0.70 20.18 2.17
CA GLY A 31 -1.34 18.97 2.68
C GLY A 31 -0.53 17.73 2.30
N MET A 32 -0.24 16.88 3.27
CA MET A 32 0.39 15.58 3.05
C MET A 32 -0.69 14.50 2.94
N GLU A 33 -0.62 13.70 1.89
CA GLU A 33 -1.45 12.50 1.75
C GLU A 33 -0.64 11.27 2.15
N VAL A 34 -1.26 10.33 2.87
CA VAL A 34 -0.67 9.01 3.11
C VAL A 34 -0.55 8.29 1.77
N ARG A 35 0.64 7.82 1.41
CA ARG A 35 0.86 7.01 0.22
C ARG A 35 1.51 5.69 0.61
N ALA A 36 0.72 4.62 0.60
CA ALA A 36 1.12 3.25 0.90
C ALA A 36 1.51 2.46 -0.37
N ILE A 37 0.86 2.76 -1.49
CA ILE A 37 1.12 2.13 -2.80
C ILE A 37 1.50 3.17 -3.84
N HIS A 38 2.51 2.86 -4.65
CA HIS A 38 3.03 3.70 -5.73
C HIS A 38 3.01 2.95 -7.07
N PRO A 39 3.04 3.66 -8.22
CA PRO A 39 3.33 3.04 -9.50
C PRO A 39 4.60 2.20 -9.47
N ASP A 40 4.65 1.17 -10.31
CA ASP A 40 5.74 0.22 -10.47
C ASP A 40 5.99 -0.73 -9.27
N MET A 41 5.25 -0.58 -8.17
CA MET A 41 5.26 -1.60 -7.11
C MET A 41 4.76 -2.93 -7.66
N LYS A 42 5.49 -4.00 -7.35
CA LYS A 42 5.20 -5.35 -7.80
C LYS A 42 4.76 -6.22 -6.63
N PHE A 43 3.89 -7.17 -6.91
CA PHE A 43 3.31 -8.06 -5.93
C PHE A 43 3.28 -9.49 -6.47
N TYR A 44 3.46 -10.47 -5.58
CA TYR A 44 2.91 -11.80 -5.82
C TYR A 44 1.55 -11.92 -5.13
N ILE A 45 0.65 -12.65 -5.75
CA ILE A 45 -0.74 -12.81 -5.28
C ILE A 45 -0.89 -14.21 -4.72
N THR A 46 -1.41 -14.29 -3.50
CA THR A 46 -1.82 -15.56 -2.89
C THR A 46 -3.33 -15.63 -2.73
N GLY A 47 -3.91 -16.80 -3.00
CA GLY A 47 -5.30 -17.10 -2.68
C GLY A 47 -5.47 -17.74 -1.31
N ASN A 48 -6.58 -18.44 -1.13
CA ASN A 48 -6.85 -19.38 -0.04
C ASN A 48 -5.65 -20.34 0.15
N GLU A 49 -5.36 -20.67 1.40
CA GLU A 49 -4.25 -21.56 1.79
C GLU A 49 -2.84 -21.02 1.51
N GLY A 50 -2.72 -19.75 1.06
CA GLY A 50 -1.43 -19.10 0.84
C GLY A 50 -0.70 -19.52 -0.44
N LEU A 51 -1.36 -20.28 -1.32
CA LEU A 51 -0.80 -20.67 -2.60
C LEU A 51 -0.62 -19.45 -3.50
N VAL A 52 0.56 -19.31 -4.13
CA VAL A 52 0.82 -18.27 -5.12
C VAL A 52 0.06 -18.58 -6.40
N ILE A 53 -0.79 -17.65 -6.81
CA ILE A 53 -1.69 -17.80 -7.96
C ILE A 53 -1.49 -16.71 -9.01
N GLY A 54 -0.52 -15.82 -8.82
CA GLY A 54 -0.20 -14.81 -9.83
C GLY A 54 0.69 -13.69 -9.34
N GLU A 55 0.74 -12.64 -10.15
CA GLU A 55 1.54 -11.44 -9.94
C GLU A 55 0.75 -10.19 -10.35
N ALA A 56 1.12 -9.06 -9.76
CA ALA A 56 0.58 -7.76 -10.15
C ALA A 56 1.64 -6.68 -10.14
N VAL A 57 1.51 -5.71 -11.05
CA VAL A 57 2.32 -4.50 -11.09
C VAL A 57 1.39 -3.29 -11.11
N VAL A 58 1.61 -2.34 -10.22
CA VAL A 58 0.80 -1.13 -10.13
C VAL A 58 1.10 -0.24 -11.32
N PHE A 59 0.07 -0.02 -12.14
CA PHE A 59 0.13 0.90 -13.28
C PHE A 59 -0.20 2.33 -12.87
N ARG A 60 -1.26 2.52 -12.08
CA ARG A 60 -1.62 3.83 -11.52
C ARG A 60 -2.06 3.74 -10.07
N ALA A 61 -1.67 4.74 -9.30
CA ALA A 61 -2.16 4.97 -7.94
C ALA A 61 -2.56 6.45 -7.80
N ASP A 62 -3.44 6.91 -8.71
CA ASP A 62 -3.84 8.31 -8.87
C ASP A 62 -4.94 8.75 -7.90
N LEU A 63 -5.70 7.79 -7.34
CA LEU A 63 -6.74 8.09 -6.36
C LEU A 63 -6.16 8.34 -4.96
N PRO A 64 -6.84 9.14 -4.12
CA PRO A 64 -6.45 9.36 -2.73
C PRO A 64 -6.42 8.06 -1.93
N GLN A 65 -5.39 7.88 -1.13
CA GLN A 65 -5.28 6.76 -0.19
C GLN A 65 -5.65 7.23 1.23
N VAL A 66 -6.50 6.46 1.90
CA VAL A 66 -7.17 6.91 3.13
C VAL A 66 -6.80 6.01 4.30
N GLU A 67 -6.10 6.56 5.30
CA GLU A 67 -5.86 5.87 6.57
C GLU A 67 -7.20 5.56 7.26
N LYS A 68 -7.46 4.29 7.53
CA LYS A 68 -8.65 3.81 8.24
C LYS A 68 -8.39 3.53 9.71
N LYS A 69 -7.16 3.09 10.02
CA LYS A 69 -6.77 2.65 11.37
C LYS A 69 -5.27 2.81 11.56
N THR A 70 -4.87 3.20 12.77
CA THR A 70 -3.50 3.11 13.26
C THR A 70 -3.48 2.26 14.52
N GLU A 71 -2.56 1.31 14.60
CA GLU A 71 -2.35 0.44 15.76
C GLU A 71 -0.90 0.51 16.24
N TYR A 72 -0.72 0.36 17.55
CA TYR A 72 0.59 0.25 18.19
C TYR A 72 0.72 -1.18 18.71
N VAL A 73 1.64 -1.93 18.12
CA VAL A 73 1.81 -3.36 18.39
C VAL A 73 3.11 -3.57 19.17
N ASP A 74 3.02 -4.12 20.38
CA ASP A 74 4.21 -4.45 21.15
C ASP A 74 5.05 -5.52 20.44
N VAL A 75 6.35 -5.27 20.33
CA VAL A 75 7.29 -6.19 19.68
C VAL A 75 8.20 -6.81 20.75
N PRO A 76 8.14 -8.13 20.98
CA PRO A 76 8.97 -8.79 21.96
C PRO A 76 10.46 -8.48 21.76
N GLY A 77 11.14 -8.05 22.83
CA GLY A 77 12.57 -7.75 22.81
C GLY A 77 12.96 -6.40 22.19
N GLN A 78 12.01 -5.55 21.78
CA GLN A 78 12.31 -4.20 21.31
C GLN A 78 11.81 -3.11 22.26
N ARG A 79 12.52 -1.98 22.28
CA ARG A 79 12.15 -0.81 23.05
C ARG A 79 11.15 0.05 22.26
N GLY A 80 9.86 -0.16 22.53
CA GLY A 80 8.75 0.58 21.93
C GLY A 80 7.88 -0.29 21.01
N PRO A 81 6.67 0.18 20.66
CA PRO A 81 5.76 -0.55 19.77
C PRO A 81 6.10 -0.33 18.30
N ALA A 82 5.81 -1.32 17.46
CA ALA A 82 5.67 -1.11 16.02
C ALA A 82 4.40 -0.30 15.75
N VAL A 83 4.44 0.52 14.70
CA VAL A 83 3.27 1.28 14.24
C VAL A 83 2.73 0.61 12.98
N GLU A 84 1.48 0.20 13.01
CA GLU A 84 0.76 -0.36 11.86
C GLU A 84 -0.31 0.61 11.40
N LYS A 85 -0.36 0.84 10.09
CA LYS A 85 -1.38 1.68 9.44
C LYS A 85 -2.13 0.85 8.42
N HIS A 86 -3.45 0.92 8.50
CA HIS A 86 -4.37 0.32 7.54
C HIS A 86 -4.85 1.42 6.61
N VAL A 87 -4.43 1.36 5.35
CA VAL A 87 -4.70 2.39 4.36
C VAL A 87 -5.58 1.79 3.29
N GLN A 88 -6.79 2.34 3.11
CA GLN A 88 -7.64 2.00 1.99
C GLN A 88 -7.00 2.54 0.71
N VAL A 89 -6.90 1.68 -0.29
CA VAL A 89 -6.31 2.01 -1.59
C VAL A 89 -7.24 1.58 -2.71
N ASP A 90 -7.24 2.38 -3.77
CA ASP A 90 -7.86 2.07 -5.06
C ASP A 90 -6.82 2.35 -6.14
N VAL A 91 -6.30 1.30 -6.76
CA VAL A 91 -5.20 1.38 -7.73
C VAL A 91 -5.56 0.64 -9.01
N THR A 92 -4.88 0.97 -10.11
CA THR A 92 -4.97 0.21 -11.36
C THR A 92 -3.71 -0.62 -11.50
N CYS A 93 -3.84 -1.92 -11.71
CA CYS A 93 -2.71 -2.85 -11.83
C CYS A 93 -2.77 -3.64 -13.14
N HIS A 94 -1.61 -3.97 -13.68
CA HIS A 94 -1.43 -5.10 -14.58
C HIS A 94 -1.40 -6.38 -13.73
N VAL A 95 -2.37 -7.26 -13.91
CA VAL A 95 -2.56 -8.47 -13.11
C VAL A 95 -2.44 -9.70 -14.01
N LYS A 96 -1.62 -10.65 -13.60
CA LYS A 96 -1.43 -11.95 -14.27
C LYS A 96 -1.75 -13.06 -13.28
N LEU A 97 -2.78 -13.84 -13.55
CA LEU A 97 -3.23 -14.95 -12.69
C LEU A 97 -3.08 -16.28 -13.42
N ALA A 98 -2.77 -17.34 -12.67
CA ALA A 98 -2.76 -18.71 -13.18
C ALA A 98 -4.20 -19.22 -13.32
N THR A 99 -4.63 -19.49 -14.54
CA THR A 99 -5.93 -20.11 -14.83
C THR A 99 -5.83 -21.62 -14.67
N THR A 100 -6.51 -22.18 -13.67
CA THR A 100 -6.68 -23.63 -13.54
C THR A 100 -7.74 -24.11 -14.56
N GLY A 101 -7.32 -24.78 -15.64
CA GLY A 101 -8.24 -25.61 -16.44
C GLY A 101 -8.26 -25.46 -17.97
N GLY A 102 -7.29 -24.81 -18.62
CA GLY A 102 -7.23 -24.74 -20.08
C GLY A 102 -5.80 -24.82 -20.60
N GLY A 103 -5.51 -25.78 -21.48
CA GLY A 103 -4.18 -26.01 -22.03
C GLY A 103 -3.69 -24.86 -22.91
N SER A 104 -3.00 -23.90 -22.31
CA SER A 104 -1.99 -23.02 -22.88
C SER A 104 -1.51 -22.12 -21.74
N ALA A 105 -0.26 -22.30 -21.30
CA ALA A 105 0.34 -21.62 -20.16
C ALA A 105 0.79 -20.18 -20.51
N ASP A 106 -0.08 -19.40 -21.12
CA ASP A 106 0.07 -17.95 -21.22
C ASP A 106 -1.01 -17.32 -20.34
N SER A 107 -0.65 -17.08 -19.07
CA SER A 107 -1.49 -16.24 -18.21
C SER A 107 -1.54 -14.84 -18.81
N GLU A 108 -2.69 -14.47 -19.38
CA GLU A 108 -2.91 -13.15 -19.96
C GLU A 108 -2.79 -12.07 -18.88
N VAL A 109 -2.14 -10.97 -19.25
CA VAL A 109 -2.01 -9.78 -18.39
C VAL A 109 -3.24 -8.91 -18.59
N HIS A 110 -3.99 -8.71 -17.50
CA HIS A 110 -5.20 -7.90 -17.49
C HIS A 110 -4.96 -6.57 -16.79
N LEU A 111 -5.42 -5.46 -17.38
CA LEU A 111 -5.43 -4.17 -16.70
C LEU A 111 -6.71 -4.05 -15.87
N MET A 112 -6.57 -3.96 -14.55
CA MET A 112 -7.70 -4.08 -13.61
C MET A 112 -7.62 -3.04 -12.51
N LYS A 113 -8.78 -2.55 -12.04
CA LYS A 113 -8.81 -1.85 -10.75
C LYS A 113 -8.73 -2.86 -9.62
N VAL A 114 -7.91 -2.54 -8.64
CA VAL A 114 -7.65 -3.31 -7.42
C VAL A 114 -7.94 -2.39 -6.25
N SER A 115 -8.97 -2.73 -5.48
CA SER A 115 -9.31 -2.06 -4.22
C SER A 115 -8.92 -2.95 -3.05
N GLY A 116 -8.46 -2.37 -1.95
CA GLY A 116 -8.18 -3.15 -0.75
C GLY A 116 -7.61 -2.33 0.39
N THR A 117 -7.14 -3.01 1.44
CA THR A 117 -6.46 -2.37 2.57
C THR A 117 -4.97 -2.72 2.56
N ALA A 118 -4.13 -1.71 2.38
CA ALA A 118 -2.69 -1.81 2.51
C ALA A 118 -2.29 -1.71 4.00
N LEU A 119 -1.58 -2.72 4.49
CA LEU A 119 -0.96 -2.71 5.82
C LEU A 119 0.46 -2.19 5.70
N VAL A 120 0.71 -1.01 6.24
CA VAL A 120 2.05 -0.40 6.30
C VAL A 120 2.55 -0.48 7.74
N ARG A 121 3.77 -1.00 7.94
CA ARG A 121 4.35 -1.21 9.26
C ARG A 121 5.70 -0.54 9.40
N LYS A 122 5.91 0.15 10.52
CA LYS A 122 7.23 0.65 10.95
C LYS A 122 7.60 0.01 12.28
N ASP A 123 8.66 -0.79 12.29
CA ASP A 123 9.18 -1.37 13.53
C ASP A 123 9.95 -0.32 14.37
N PRO A 124 10.05 -0.48 15.71
CA PRO A 124 10.60 0.53 16.63
C PRO A 124 12.00 1.06 16.25
N SER A 125 12.84 0.18 15.72
CA SER A 125 14.23 0.46 15.35
C SER A 125 14.42 0.82 13.88
N GLN A 126 13.37 0.75 13.06
CA GLN A 126 13.46 0.98 11.63
C GLN A 126 13.11 2.44 11.29
N PRO A 127 13.96 3.15 10.52
CA PRO A 127 13.69 4.54 10.15
C PRO A 127 12.55 4.65 9.12
N ILE A 128 12.29 3.57 8.37
CA ILE A 128 11.38 3.56 7.23
C ILE A 128 10.27 2.52 7.46
N ALA A 129 9.02 2.92 7.20
CA ALA A 129 7.89 2.00 7.17
C ALA A 129 7.87 1.21 5.87
N LYS A 130 7.44 -0.05 5.92
CA LYS A 130 7.33 -0.94 4.76
C LYS A 130 5.88 -1.36 4.54
N LEU A 131 5.50 -1.50 3.28
CA LEU A 131 4.28 -2.20 2.94
C LEU A 131 4.47 -3.67 3.33
N VAL A 132 3.55 -4.21 4.12
CA VAL A 132 3.57 -5.62 4.55
C VAL A 132 2.76 -6.47 3.58
N LYS A 133 1.53 -6.03 3.29
CA LYS A 133 0.61 -6.70 2.36
C LYS A 133 -0.55 -5.78 2.00
N LEU A 134 -1.24 -6.11 0.92
CA LEU A 134 -2.54 -5.58 0.57
C LEU A 134 -3.56 -6.73 0.67
N TYR A 135 -4.59 -6.56 1.48
CA TYR A 135 -5.57 -7.60 1.82
C TYR A 135 -7.00 -7.06 1.70
N ASN A 136 -8.02 -7.91 1.87
CA ASN A 136 -9.41 -7.59 1.56
C ASN A 136 -9.55 -7.07 0.13
N VAL A 137 -8.90 -7.74 -0.81
CA VAL A 137 -8.77 -7.25 -2.18
C VAL A 137 -10.03 -7.54 -2.99
N GLY A 138 -10.59 -6.50 -3.60
CA GLY A 138 -11.61 -6.59 -4.65
C GLY A 138 -11.03 -6.20 -6.01
N LEU A 139 -11.40 -6.96 -7.05
CA LEU A 139 -11.07 -6.64 -8.45
C LEU A 139 -12.34 -6.16 -9.17
N ASP A 140 -12.25 -5.28 -10.17
CA ASP A 140 -13.45 -4.66 -10.82
C ASP A 140 -13.97 -5.45 -12.06
N SER A 141 -13.35 -6.56 -12.47
CA SER A 141 -13.66 -7.19 -13.78
C SER A 141 -14.53 -8.45 -13.71
N GLN A 142 -15.07 -8.86 -14.87
CA GLN A 142 -15.75 -10.15 -15.09
C GLN A 142 -14.91 -11.40 -14.71
N LEU A 143 -13.58 -11.28 -14.54
CA LEU A 143 -12.75 -12.33 -13.96
C LEU A 143 -13.10 -12.62 -12.50
N ASN A 144 -13.71 -11.68 -11.76
CA ASN A 144 -14.31 -11.99 -10.47
C ASN A 144 -15.27 -13.18 -10.57
N LEU A 145 -16.03 -13.31 -11.66
CA LEU A 145 -16.94 -14.45 -11.82
C LEU A 145 -16.20 -15.77 -12.08
N LEU A 146 -15.03 -15.72 -12.74
CA LEU A 146 -14.20 -16.90 -12.98
C LEU A 146 -13.44 -17.35 -11.72
N PHE A 147 -13.10 -16.42 -10.83
CA PHE A 147 -12.30 -16.71 -9.62
C PHE A 147 -13.11 -16.75 -8.31
N ALA A 148 -14.25 -16.07 -8.21
CA ALA A 148 -15.14 -16.10 -7.03
C ALA A 148 -15.70 -17.51 -6.75
N HIS A 149 -15.60 -18.43 -7.72
CA HIS A 149 -15.98 -19.82 -7.51
C HIS A 149 -14.90 -20.67 -6.78
N SER A 150 -13.66 -20.19 -6.59
CA SER A 150 -12.60 -21.00 -5.95
C SER A 150 -11.77 -20.30 -4.87
N GLN A 151 -11.70 -18.97 -4.86
CA GLN A 151 -10.86 -18.21 -3.91
C GLN A 151 -11.73 -17.18 -3.18
N THR A 152 -11.82 -17.29 -1.85
CA THR A 152 -12.63 -16.39 -1.02
C THR A 152 -11.84 -15.17 -0.58
N GLU A 153 -10.51 -15.27 -0.48
CA GLU A 153 -9.64 -14.17 -0.08
C GLU A 153 -8.40 -14.10 -0.97
N LEU A 154 -8.06 -12.89 -1.40
CA LEU A 154 -6.84 -12.58 -2.12
C LEU A 154 -5.95 -11.68 -1.25
N THR A 155 -4.66 -12.01 -1.19
CA THR A 155 -3.63 -11.17 -0.56
C THR A 155 -2.50 -10.91 -1.53
N PHE A 156 -2.12 -9.65 -1.66
CA PHE A 156 -1.03 -9.17 -2.49
C PHE A 156 0.15 -8.87 -1.57
N HIS A 157 1.28 -9.50 -1.84
CA HIS A 157 2.49 -9.38 -1.03
C HIS A 157 3.55 -8.62 -1.83
N PRO A 158 4.09 -7.51 -1.31
CA PRO A 158 5.02 -6.69 -2.06
C PRO A 158 6.32 -7.44 -2.32
N LEU A 159 6.82 -7.32 -3.54
CA LEU A 159 8.17 -7.71 -3.91
C LEU A 159 9.16 -6.60 -3.49
N PRO A 160 10.38 -6.96 -3.08
CA PRO A 160 11.41 -6.01 -2.66
C PRO A 160 11.88 -5.07 -3.78
#